data_AF-A0A4Q3WGV3-F1
#
_entry.id   AF-A0A4Q3WGV3-F1
#
_cell.length_a   1.000
_cell.length_b   1.000
_cell.length_c   1.000
_cell.angle_alpha   90.00
_cell.angle_beta   90.00
_cell.angle_gamma   90.00
#
_symmetry.space_group_name_H-M   'P 1'
#
loop_
_entity.id
_entity.type
_entity.pdbx_description
1 polymer ?
#
loop_
_entity_poly.entity_id
_entity_poly.type
_entity_poly.pdbx_seq_one_letter_code
_entity_poly.pdbx_strand_id
1 'polypeptide(L)'
;MLKIRSSLWLMAATLPLAPVYAADSVSYTVGPNKSKLNPYYISNRAPLVASPLVRLPAGSVQGQGWLKELMNRQSSGLTGHLGEISAWLQKEDNAWLSKDGKGKYGWEELPYWLRGYQNLAYQMNDPKMIAEAKVWIEGALNSQRANGDFGPLHYVSGDVRDFWANMIMLYCLQDHYDRTQDKRVLELMTKYF
;
A
#
# COMPACT_ATOMS: atom_id res chain seq x y z
N MET A 1 44.04 -68.01 -43.52
CA MET A 1 43.11 -67.55 -42.46
C MET A 1 43.93 -66.97 -41.32
N LEU A 2 44.07 -65.64 -41.28
CA LEU A 2 44.91 -64.92 -40.32
C LEU A 2 44.01 -64.31 -39.23
N LYS A 3 44.14 -64.77 -37.97
CA LYS A 3 43.35 -64.27 -36.83
C LYS A 3 44.01 -63.02 -36.25
N ILE A 4 43.39 -61.87 -36.43
CA ILE A 4 43.74 -60.62 -35.73
C ILE A 4 43.13 -60.68 -34.32
N ARG A 5 43.97 -60.57 -33.28
CA ARG A 5 43.52 -60.37 -31.90
C ARG A 5 43.45 -58.87 -31.62
N SER A 6 42.26 -58.32 -31.42
CA SER A 6 42.05 -56.98 -30.88
C SER A 6 42.13 -57.02 -29.36
N SER A 7 43.04 -56.24 -28.78
CA SER A 7 43.10 -56.00 -27.34
C SER A 7 42.48 -54.64 -27.06
N LEU A 8 41.24 -54.60 -26.57
CA LEU A 8 40.66 -53.39 -25.99
C LEU A 8 41.27 -53.18 -24.59
N TRP A 9 42.00 -52.08 -24.41
CA TRP A 9 42.37 -51.58 -23.10
C TRP A 9 41.26 -50.65 -22.61
N LEU A 10 40.49 -51.06 -21.59
CA LEU A 10 39.65 -50.14 -20.82
C LEU A 10 40.54 -49.42 -19.80
N MET A 11 40.82 -48.13 -20.03
CA MET A 11 41.28 -47.24 -18.97
C MET A 11 40.08 -46.82 -18.14
N ALA A 12 39.98 -47.35 -16.92
CA ALA A 12 39.05 -46.84 -15.92
C ALA A 12 39.61 -45.53 -15.34
N ALA A 13 39.05 -44.39 -15.74
CA ALA A 13 39.34 -43.11 -15.11
C ALA A 13 38.58 -43.03 -13.78
N THR A 14 39.28 -43.21 -12.67
CA THR A 14 38.75 -42.97 -11.33
C THR A 14 38.76 -41.47 -11.04
N LEU A 15 37.59 -40.83 -11.15
CA LEU A 15 37.38 -39.47 -10.62
C LEU A 15 37.26 -39.55 -9.09
N PRO A 16 38.15 -38.91 -8.31
CA PRO A 16 37.95 -38.80 -6.89
C PRO A 16 36.81 -37.79 -6.62
N LEU A 17 35.68 -38.26 -6.10
CA LEU A 17 34.71 -37.39 -5.45
C LEU A 17 35.32 -36.93 -4.12
N ALA A 18 35.86 -35.72 -4.08
CA ALA A 18 36.11 -35.04 -2.82
C ALA A 18 34.77 -34.44 -2.33
N PRO A 19 34.29 -34.81 -1.13
CA PRO A 19 33.15 -34.11 -0.56
C PRO A 19 33.61 -32.71 -0.15
N VAL A 20 33.21 -31.70 -0.94
CA VAL A 20 33.33 -30.29 -0.53
C VAL A 20 32.27 -30.04 0.53
N TYR A 21 32.61 -30.31 1.79
CA TYR A 21 31.88 -29.73 2.91
C TYR A 21 32.47 -28.34 3.18
N ALA A 22 31.96 -27.34 2.48
CA ALA A 22 32.10 -25.96 2.94
C ALA A 22 31.24 -25.86 4.21
N ALA A 23 31.87 -25.74 5.37
CA ALA A 23 31.17 -25.34 6.58
C ALA A 23 30.79 -23.87 6.40
N ASP A 24 29.57 -23.61 5.91
CA ASP A 24 29.03 -22.28 5.86
C ASP A 24 29.00 -21.71 7.28
N SER A 25 29.84 -20.72 7.55
CA SER A 25 29.82 -19.99 8.81
C SER A 25 28.49 -19.23 8.89
N VAL A 26 27.55 -19.74 9.67
CA VAL A 26 26.26 -19.07 9.92
C VAL A 26 26.51 -17.92 10.89
N SER A 27 26.26 -16.69 10.43
CA SER A 27 26.18 -15.51 11.29
C SER A 27 24.72 -15.11 11.47
N TYR A 28 24.34 -14.67 12.67
CA TYR A 28 23.02 -14.12 12.97
C TYR A 28 23.16 -12.72 13.57
N THR A 29 22.18 -11.87 13.29
CA THR A 29 22.07 -10.54 13.89
C THR A 29 21.03 -10.58 15.01
N VAL A 30 21.35 -9.96 16.14
CA VAL A 30 20.47 -9.94 17.34
C VAL A 30 19.23 -9.05 17.13
N GLY A 31 19.23 -8.23 16.07
CA GLY A 31 18.09 -7.42 15.64
C GLY A 31 18.51 -6.05 15.09
N PRO A 32 17.54 -5.21 14.66
CA PRO A 32 17.81 -3.87 14.16
C PRO A 32 18.34 -2.95 15.28
N ASN A 33 19.18 -1.99 14.91
CA ASN A 33 19.75 -1.03 15.85
C ASN A 33 18.66 -0.14 16.48
N LYS A 34 18.57 -0.12 17.82
CA LYS A 34 17.60 0.67 18.61
C LYS A 34 18.18 1.97 19.19
N SER A 35 19.44 2.28 18.90
CA SER A 35 20.13 3.49 19.43
C SER A 35 19.73 4.79 18.73
N LYS A 36 19.01 4.72 17.61
CA LYS A 36 18.58 5.87 16.82
C LYS A 36 17.08 5.82 16.60
N LEU A 37 16.44 7.00 16.62
CA LEU A 37 15.05 7.18 16.24
C LEU A 37 14.92 7.25 14.72
N ASN A 38 13.75 6.87 14.20
CA ASN A 38 13.42 7.01 12.78
C ASN A 38 13.33 8.51 12.41
N PRO A 39 13.93 8.95 11.29
CA PRO A 39 13.92 10.36 10.89
C PRO A 39 12.66 10.81 10.14
N TYR A 40 11.82 9.88 9.68
CA TYR A 40 10.64 10.14 8.85
C TYR A 40 9.34 10.26 9.66
N TYR A 41 9.23 9.48 10.75
CA TYR A 41 8.01 9.42 11.55
C TYR A 41 8.31 9.53 13.04
N ILE A 42 7.44 10.25 13.75
CA ILE A 42 7.42 10.25 15.21
C ILE A 42 7.12 8.82 15.66
N SER A 43 8.07 8.23 16.38
CA SER A 43 7.93 6.90 16.98
C SER A 43 7.68 7.02 18.49
N ASN A 44 7.95 5.94 19.22
CA ASN A 44 7.89 5.88 20.67
C ASN A 44 8.63 7.07 21.30
N ARG A 45 7.90 7.84 22.13
CA ARG A 45 8.48 8.93 22.92
C ARG A 45 9.12 8.37 24.19
N ALA A 46 10.14 9.06 24.71
CA ALA A 46 10.73 8.69 25.99
C ALA A 46 9.65 8.60 27.09
N PRO A 47 9.74 7.63 28.02
CA PRO A 47 10.84 6.69 28.25
C PRO A 47 10.76 5.37 27.46
N LEU A 48 9.85 5.25 26.49
CA LEU A 48 9.66 4.00 25.73
C LEU A 48 10.86 3.72 24.82
N VAL A 49 11.20 2.44 24.67
CA VAL A 49 12.28 1.98 23.77
C VAL A 49 11.94 2.34 22.32
N ALA A 50 12.92 2.81 21.56
CA ALA A 50 12.76 3.13 20.14
C ALA A 50 12.23 1.92 19.34
N SER A 51 11.27 2.15 18.44
CA SER A 51 10.80 1.08 17.56
C SER A 51 11.91 0.70 16.57
N PRO A 52 12.37 -0.56 16.57
CA PRO A 52 13.44 -1.00 15.67
C PRO A 52 12.99 -1.05 14.20
N LEU A 53 11.69 -1.19 13.97
CA LEU A 53 11.08 -1.25 12.65
C LEU A 53 10.01 -0.16 12.59
N VAL A 54 10.23 0.82 11.72
CA VAL A 54 9.29 1.90 11.45
C VAL A 54 9.06 1.91 9.94
N ARG A 55 7.83 2.22 9.52
CA ARG A 55 7.48 2.24 8.10
C ARG A 55 8.40 3.19 7.31
N LEU A 56 8.59 2.89 6.04
CA LEU A 56 9.21 3.81 5.09
C LEU A 56 8.15 4.75 4.52
N PRO A 57 8.54 5.99 4.14
CA PRO A 57 7.65 6.88 3.42
C PRO A 57 7.10 6.25 2.14
N ALA A 58 5.81 6.48 1.86
CA ALA A 58 5.17 6.03 0.63
C ALA A 58 5.99 6.50 -0.60
N GLY A 59 6.28 5.57 -1.51
CA GLY A 59 7.12 5.82 -2.68
C GLY A 59 8.65 5.75 -2.44
N SER A 60 9.13 5.52 -1.21
CA SER A 60 10.57 5.33 -0.93
C SER A 60 11.13 4.02 -1.50
N VAL A 61 10.25 3.06 -1.78
CA VAL A 61 10.58 1.80 -2.45
C VAL A 61 9.91 1.82 -3.80
N GLN A 62 10.62 1.42 -4.85
CA GLN A 62 10.06 1.33 -6.20
C GLN A 62 10.09 -0.12 -6.68
N GLY A 63 8.89 -0.63 -7.03
CA GLY A 63 8.78 -1.95 -7.63
C GLY A 63 9.45 -1.99 -9.01
N GLN A 64 10.19 -3.06 -9.28
CA GLN A 64 10.84 -3.35 -10.55
C GLN A 64 10.45 -4.75 -11.05
N GLY A 65 10.83 -5.09 -12.28
CA GLY A 65 10.60 -6.41 -12.86
C GLY A 65 9.14 -6.85 -12.77
N TRP A 66 8.91 -8.03 -12.18
CA TRP A 66 7.56 -8.60 -12.01
C TRP A 66 6.60 -7.69 -11.23
N LEU A 67 7.06 -7.04 -10.16
CA LEU A 67 6.20 -6.16 -9.37
C LEU A 67 5.79 -4.92 -10.16
N LYS A 68 6.71 -4.36 -10.95
CA LYS A 68 6.39 -3.24 -11.85
C LYS A 68 5.36 -3.63 -12.90
N GLU A 69 5.50 -4.82 -13.47
CA GLU A 69 4.54 -5.35 -14.44
C GLU A 69 3.15 -5.55 -13.83
N LEU A 70 3.06 -6.07 -12.60
CA LEU A 70 1.78 -6.18 -11.91
C LEU A 70 1.13 -4.83 -11.64
N MET A 71 1.91 -3.82 -11.22
CA MET A 71 1.40 -2.46 -11.03
C MET A 71 0.86 -1.87 -12.33
N ASN A 72 1.58 -2.04 -13.45
CA ASN A 72 1.11 -1.62 -14.77
C ASN A 72 -0.22 -2.31 -15.12
N ARG A 73 -0.34 -3.62 -14.89
CA ARG A 73 -1.59 -4.36 -15.18
C ARG A 73 -2.76 -3.93 -14.30
N GLN A 74 -2.51 -3.62 -13.03
CA GLN A 74 -3.55 -3.10 -12.15
C GLN A 74 -4.00 -1.71 -12.59
N SER A 75 -3.03 -0.84 -12.92
CA SER A 75 -3.28 0.54 -13.38
C SER A 75 -4.00 0.58 -14.73
N SER A 76 -3.65 -0.28 -15.68
CA SER A 76 -4.34 -0.38 -16.98
C SER A 76 -5.52 -1.36 -16.98
N GLY A 77 -5.86 -1.92 -15.82
CA GLY A 77 -6.92 -2.92 -15.66
C GLY A 77 -8.05 -2.42 -14.78
N LEU A 78 -8.72 -3.35 -14.09
CA LEU A 78 -9.92 -3.06 -13.31
C LEU A 78 -9.69 -1.94 -12.28
N THR A 79 -8.57 -1.94 -11.55
CA THR A 79 -8.30 -0.91 -10.53
C THR A 79 -8.27 0.49 -11.16
N GLY A 80 -7.60 0.65 -12.30
CA GLY A 80 -7.51 1.92 -13.03
C GLY A 80 -8.82 2.42 -13.61
N HIS A 81 -9.65 1.50 -14.10
CA HIS A 81 -10.85 1.79 -14.86
C HIS A 81 -12.15 1.61 -14.05
N LEU A 82 -12.08 1.28 -12.75
CA LEU A 82 -13.29 0.99 -11.96
C LEU A 82 -14.26 2.19 -11.92
N GLY A 83 -13.74 3.42 -11.96
CA GLY A 83 -14.55 4.64 -12.01
C GLY A 83 -15.42 4.78 -13.27
N GLU A 84 -15.11 4.05 -14.34
CA GLU A 84 -15.88 4.08 -15.59
C GLU A 84 -17.10 3.16 -15.56
N ILE A 85 -17.11 2.16 -14.66
CA ILE A 85 -18.11 1.08 -14.66
C ILE A 85 -18.83 0.89 -13.32
N SER A 86 -18.25 1.37 -12.21
CA SER A 86 -18.82 1.16 -10.88
C SER A 86 -19.88 2.20 -10.54
N ALA A 87 -21.09 1.73 -10.24
CA ALA A 87 -22.16 2.58 -9.72
C ALA A 87 -21.79 3.26 -8.39
N TRP A 88 -20.84 2.71 -7.61
CA TRP A 88 -20.42 3.27 -6.32
C TRP A 88 -19.39 4.39 -6.45
N LEU A 89 -18.72 4.49 -7.61
CA LEU A 89 -17.72 5.51 -7.92
C LEU A 89 -18.26 6.60 -8.84
N GLN A 90 -19.55 6.58 -9.18
CA GLN A 90 -20.16 7.71 -9.87
C GLN A 90 -20.04 8.98 -9.03
N LYS A 91 -19.92 10.13 -9.68
CA LYS A 91 -19.67 11.41 -8.99
C LYS A 91 -20.98 12.10 -8.62
N GLU A 92 -22.00 11.91 -9.42
CA GLU A 92 -23.35 12.40 -9.17
C GLU A 92 -23.92 11.73 -7.92
N ASP A 93 -24.60 12.47 -7.04
CA ASP A 93 -25.29 11.90 -5.88
C ASP A 93 -24.44 10.97 -4.98
N ASN A 94 -23.13 11.25 -4.90
CA ASN A 94 -22.18 10.53 -4.07
C ASN A 94 -21.88 11.32 -2.80
N ALA A 95 -22.20 10.75 -1.66
CA ALA A 95 -22.07 11.36 -0.35
C ALA A 95 -20.61 11.69 0.02
N TRP A 96 -19.62 11.01 -0.58
CA TRP A 96 -18.20 11.36 -0.39
C TRP A 96 -17.81 12.69 -1.06
N LEU A 97 -18.60 13.15 -2.02
CA LEU A 97 -18.42 14.44 -2.70
C LEU A 97 -19.45 15.49 -2.24
N SER A 98 -20.39 15.13 -1.36
CA SER A 98 -21.35 16.06 -0.80
C SER A 98 -20.82 16.74 0.47
N LYS A 99 -21.05 18.05 0.58
CA LYS A 99 -20.71 18.83 1.79
C LYS A 99 -21.50 18.40 3.02
N ASP A 100 -22.74 17.92 2.83
CA ASP A 100 -23.61 17.50 3.93
C ASP A 100 -23.53 15.99 4.20
N GLY A 101 -22.69 15.25 3.46
CA GLY A 101 -22.52 13.81 3.60
C GLY A 101 -23.74 13.01 3.16
N LYS A 102 -24.65 13.58 2.36
CA LYS A 102 -25.81 12.86 1.81
C LYS A 102 -25.61 12.50 0.35
N GLY A 103 -26.18 11.38 -0.04
CA GLY A 103 -26.18 10.89 -1.40
C GLY A 103 -26.68 9.45 -1.43
N LYS A 104 -27.14 9.00 -2.60
CA LYS A 104 -27.52 7.60 -2.81
C LYS A 104 -26.35 6.64 -2.64
N TYR A 105 -25.14 7.08 -3.00
CA TYR A 105 -23.91 6.30 -2.89
C TYR A 105 -23.01 6.89 -1.82
N GLY A 106 -22.23 6.07 -1.12
CA GLY A 106 -21.25 6.57 -0.15
C GLY A 106 -21.03 5.68 1.04
N TRP A 107 -21.13 4.36 0.90
CA TRP A 107 -20.68 3.46 1.97
C TRP A 107 -19.18 3.14 1.76
N GLU A 108 -18.77 1.92 2.10
CA GLU A 108 -17.38 1.49 2.19
C GLU A 108 -16.68 1.21 0.85
N GLU A 109 -17.42 1.05 -0.25
CA GLU A 109 -16.87 0.62 -1.55
C GLU A 109 -15.84 1.61 -2.10
N LEU A 110 -16.14 2.90 -1.96
CA LEU A 110 -15.25 3.97 -2.41
C LEU A 110 -13.93 4.00 -1.66
N PRO A 111 -13.89 4.11 -0.32
CA PRO A 111 -12.61 4.17 0.38
C PRO A 111 -11.81 2.88 0.26
N TYR A 112 -12.43 1.70 0.09
CA TYR A 112 -11.70 0.47 -0.24
C TYR A 112 -10.94 0.57 -1.57
N TRP A 113 -11.62 0.99 -2.63
CA TRP A 113 -10.99 1.17 -3.93
C TRP A 113 -9.92 2.27 -3.87
N LEU A 114 -10.27 3.43 -3.29
CA LEU A 114 -9.40 4.60 -3.24
C LEU A 114 -8.08 4.28 -2.53
N ARG A 115 -8.11 3.51 -1.44
CA ARG A 115 -6.89 3.11 -0.71
C ARG A 115 -5.88 2.39 -1.60
N GLY A 116 -6.36 1.47 -2.45
CA GLY A 116 -5.50 0.77 -3.40
C GLY A 116 -5.10 1.67 -4.58
N TYR A 117 -6.08 2.33 -5.18
CA TYR A 117 -5.92 3.19 -6.35
C TYR A 117 -4.94 4.35 -6.13
N GLN A 118 -5.12 5.08 -5.02
CA GLN A 118 -4.28 6.21 -4.64
C GLN A 118 -2.83 5.79 -4.41
N ASN A 119 -2.61 4.69 -3.68
CA ASN A 119 -1.26 4.21 -3.42
C ASN A 119 -0.56 3.71 -4.69
N LEU A 120 -1.31 3.06 -5.59
CA LEU A 120 -0.80 2.69 -6.91
C LEU A 120 -0.42 3.94 -7.73
N ALA A 121 -1.28 4.97 -7.73
CA ALA A 121 -1.04 6.23 -8.40
C ALA A 121 0.24 6.93 -7.89
N TYR A 122 0.45 6.95 -6.57
CA TYR A 122 1.66 7.52 -5.96
C TYR A 122 2.91 6.71 -6.27
N GLN A 123 2.80 5.38 -6.24
CA GLN A 123 3.92 4.48 -6.52
C GLN A 123 4.40 4.57 -7.97
N MET A 124 3.48 4.79 -8.90
CA MET A 124 3.76 4.95 -10.33
C MET A 124 4.02 6.40 -10.75
N ASN A 125 3.76 7.37 -9.87
CA ASN A 125 3.73 8.80 -10.18
C ASN A 125 2.87 9.12 -11.43
N ASP A 126 1.72 8.45 -11.57
CA ASP A 126 0.80 8.69 -12.69
C ASP A 126 -0.03 9.96 -12.42
N PRO A 127 0.16 11.05 -13.19
CA PRO A 127 -0.51 12.31 -12.92
C PRO A 127 -2.04 12.25 -13.12
N LYS A 128 -2.55 11.39 -14.01
CA LYS A 128 -3.99 11.24 -14.24
C LYS A 128 -4.64 10.52 -13.07
N MET A 129 -4.04 9.42 -12.63
CA MET A 129 -4.57 8.69 -11.48
C MET A 129 -4.45 9.51 -10.19
N ILE A 130 -3.37 10.26 -10.01
CA ILE A 130 -3.22 11.18 -8.88
C ILE A 130 -4.34 12.24 -8.89
N ALA A 131 -4.66 12.81 -10.05
CA ALA A 131 -5.72 13.79 -10.18
C ALA A 131 -7.09 13.22 -9.81
N GLU A 132 -7.41 12.00 -10.28
CA GLU A 132 -8.66 11.33 -9.93
C GLU A 132 -8.74 11.01 -8.43
N ALA A 133 -7.68 10.47 -7.84
CA ALA A 133 -7.63 10.23 -6.39
C ALA A 133 -7.85 11.53 -5.60
N LYS A 134 -7.29 12.66 -6.09
CA LYS A 134 -7.43 13.96 -5.46
C LYS A 134 -8.88 14.46 -5.43
N VAL A 135 -9.71 14.11 -6.42
CA VAL A 135 -11.15 14.47 -6.40
C VAL A 135 -11.82 13.96 -5.13
N TRP A 136 -11.59 12.71 -4.80
CA TRP A 136 -12.18 12.05 -3.64
C TRP A 136 -11.58 12.51 -2.31
N ILE A 137 -10.27 12.73 -2.27
CA ILE A 137 -9.58 13.28 -1.09
C ILE A 137 -10.09 14.68 -0.76
N GLU A 138 -10.22 15.56 -1.77
CA GLU A 138 -10.78 16.89 -1.56
C GLU A 138 -12.26 16.82 -1.17
N GLY A 139 -13.05 15.90 -1.73
CA GLY A 139 -14.42 15.66 -1.29
C GLY A 139 -14.50 15.34 0.20
N ALA A 140 -13.69 14.38 0.65
CA ALA A 140 -13.62 14.01 2.06
C ALA A 140 -13.18 15.18 2.96
N LEU A 141 -12.12 15.91 2.59
CA LEU A 141 -11.65 17.07 3.36
C LEU A 141 -12.71 18.18 3.45
N ASN A 142 -13.42 18.45 2.36
CA ASN A 142 -14.42 19.52 2.28
C ASN A 142 -15.79 19.15 2.90
N SER A 143 -15.97 17.90 3.31
CA SER A 143 -17.22 17.40 3.91
C SER A 143 -17.24 17.49 5.44
N GLN A 144 -16.18 17.99 6.07
CA GLN A 144 -16.11 18.12 7.53
C GLN A 144 -17.14 19.15 8.03
N ARG A 145 -17.92 18.72 9.03
CA ARG A 145 -19.00 19.48 9.67
C ARG A 145 -18.52 20.14 10.96
N ALA A 146 -19.35 21.01 11.53
CA ALA A 146 -19.02 21.80 12.73
C ALA A 146 -18.71 20.94 13.96
N ASN A 147 -19.28 19.73 14.05
CA ASN A 147 -19.00 18.77 15.11
C ASN A 147 -17.77 17.88 14.84
N GLY A 148 -17.01 18.15 13.78
CA GLY A 148 -15.81 17.39 13.42
C GLY A 148 -16.05 16.16 12.55
N ASP A 149 -17.29 15.65 12.48
CA ASP A 149 -17.65 14.53 11.61
C ASP A 149 -17.47 14.89 10.13
N PHE A 150 -17.15 13.91 9.29
CA PHE A 150 -16.91 14.13 7.87
C PHE A 150 -17.43 12.96 7.04
N GLY A 151 -17.50 13.14 5.73
CA GLY A 151 -17.94 12.12 4.80
C GLY A 151 -19.42 11.73 4.96
N PRO A 152 -19.81 10.58 4.39
CA PRO A 152 -21.18 10.11 4.27
C PRO A 152 -21.85 9.83 5.61
N LEU A 153 -23.09 10.27 5.79
CA LEU A 153 -23.97 9.98 6.93
C LEU A 153 -24.75 8.67 6.71
N HIS A 154 -24.09 7.55 6.94
CA HIS A 154 -24.63 6.21 6.96
C HIS A 154 -24.99 5.74 8.39
N TYR A 155 -26.14 5.06 8.54
CA TYR A 155 -26.65 4.55 9.82
C TYR A 155 -27.02 3.08 9.67
N VAL A 156 -26.59 2.25 10.62
CA VAL A 156 -26.87 0.80 10.62
C VAL A 156 -28.36 0.55 10.91
N SER A 157 -28.90 1.23 11.91
CA SER A 157 -30.31 1.16 12.30
C SER A 157 -30.70 2.35 13.15
N GLY A 158 -31.81 3.01 12.82
CA GLY A 158 -32.26 4.22 13.54
C GLY A 158 -31.15 5.27 13.57
N ASP A 159 -30.80 5.75 14.76
CA ASP A 159 -29.77 6.78 14.96
C ASP A 159 -28.37 6.20 15.21
N VAL A 160 -28.17 4.89 15.02
CA VAL A 160 -26.86 4.26 15.19
C VAL A 160 -25.98 4.54 13.98
N ARG A 161 -25.11 5.53 14.13
CA ARG A 161 -24.13 5.97 13.13
C ARG A 161 -23.13 4.85 12.81
N ASP A 162 -22.95 4.56 11.53
CA ASP A 162 -21.86 3.71 11.04
C ASP A 162 -20.63 4.57 10.73
N PHE A 163 -19.50 4.21 11.33
CA PHE A 163 -18.22 4.90 11.18
C PHE A 163 -17.20 4.10 10.35
N TRP A 164 -17.56 2.90 9.91
CA TRP A 164 -16.60 1.98 9.30
C TRP A 164 -15.97 2.55 8.03
N ALA A 165 -16.77 3.12 7.13
CA ALA A 165 -16.27 3.73 5.90
C ALA A 165 -15.33 4.92 6.18
N ASN A 166 -15.58 5.69 7.24
CA ASN A 166 -14.68 6.75 7.71
C ASN A 166 -13.32 6.19 8.15
N MET A 167 -13.30 5.06 8.87
CA MET A 167 -12.04 4.43 9.29
C MET A 167 -11.14 4.09 8.10
N ILE A 168 -11.73 3.62 7.00
CA ILE A 168 -10.98 3.30 5.79
C ILE A 168 -10.50 4.59 5.10
N MET A 169 -11.37 5.61 5.00
CA MET A 169 -11.00 6.90 4.41
C MET A 169 -9.86 7.59 5.18
N LEU A 170 -9.80 7.43 6.51
CA LEU A 170 -8.70 7.94 7.32
C LEU A 170 -7.34 7.34 6.91
N TYR A 171 -7.29 6.09 6.42
CA TYR A 171 -6.05 5.54 5.85
C TYR A 171 -5.67 6.26 4.54
N CYS A 172 -6.63 6.51 3.66
CA CYS A 172 -6.40 7.26 2.42
C CYS A 172 -5.86 8.67 2.71
N LEU A 173 -6.42 9.36 3.72
CA LEU A 173 -5.97 10.68 4.15
C LEU A 173 -4.56 10.63 4.77
N GLN A 174 -4.24 9.61 5.58
CA GLN A 174 -2.89 9.41 6.10
C GLN A 174 -1.86 9.22 4.98
N ASP A 175 -2.17 8.36 4.00
CA ASP A 175 -1.30 8.13 2.85
C ASP A 175 -1.17 9.39 1.98
N HIS A 176 -2.23 10.20 1.91
CA HIS A 176 -2.19 11.51 1.25
C HIS A 176 -1.24 12.46 1.97
N TYR A 177 -1.38 12.62 3.28
CA TYR A 177 -0.50 13.46 4.10
C TYR A 177 0.96 13.03 3.97
N ASP A 178 1.24 11.73 4.03
CA ASP A 178 2.59 11.21 3.86
C ASP A 178 3.20 11.65 2.52
N ARG A 179 2.42 11.60 1.45
CA ARG A 179 2.88 11.94 0.10
C ARG A 179 2.99 13.45 -0.17
N THR A 180 2.12 14.27 0.43
CA THR A 180 1.94 15.68 0.06
C THR A 180 2.28 16.66 1.18
N GLN A 181 2.33 16.19 2.42
CA GLN A 181 2.43 17.01 3.64
C GLN A 181 1.29 18.03 3.79
N ASP A 182 0.10 17.72 3.25
CA ASP A 182 -1.09 18.57 3.37
C ASP A 182 -1.64 18.59 4.80
N LYS A 183 -1.32 19.67 5.53
CA LYS A 183 -1.69 19.86 6.94
C LYS A 183 -3.19 19.82 7.20
N ARG A 184 -4.04 20.06 6.19
CA ARG A 184 -5.51 19.96 6.31
C ARG A 184 -5.95 18.56 6.76
N VAL A 185 -5.18 17.52 6.43
CA VAL A 185 -5.43 16.16 6.93
C VAL A 185 -5.31 16.11 8.45
N LEU A 186 -4.25 16.68 9.01
CA LEU A 186 -4.05 16.70 10.47
C LEU A 186 -5.14 17.51 11.16
N GLU A 187 -5.54 18.63 10.58
CA GLU A 187 -6.64 19.46 11.09
C GLU A 187 -7.97 18.69 11.09
N LEU A 188 -8.28 17.99 9.99
CA LEU A 188 -9.50 17.18 9.89
C LEU A 188 -9.49 16.08 10.96
N MET A 189 -8.41 15.29 11.04
CA MET A 189 -8.31 14.18 11.98
C MET A 189 -8.34 14.65 13.44
N THR A 190 -7.73 15.80 13.76
CA THR A 190 -7.73 16.38 15.11
C THR A 190 -9.14 16.80 15.56
N LYS A 191 -9.99 17.24 14.63
CA LYS A 191 -11.38 17.59 14.95
C LYS A 191 -12.31 16.39 14.99
N TYR A 192 -11.93 15.31 14.31
CA TYR A 192 -12.76 14.10 14.19
C TYR A 192 -12.72 13.21 15.43
N PHE A 193 -11.58 13.17 16.13
CA PHE A 193 -11.36 12.42 17.37
C PHE A 193 -11.46 13.33 18.60
#